data_AF-A0A953R0X2-F1
#
_entry.id   AF-A0A953R0X2-F1
#
_cell.length_a   1.000
_cell.length_b   1.000
_cell.length_c   1.000
_cell.angle_alpha   90.00
_cell.angle_beta   90.00
_cell.angle_gamma   90.00
#
_symmetry.space_group_name_H-M   'P 1'
#
loop_
_entity.id
_entity.type
_entity.pdbx_description
1 polymer ?
#
loop_
_entity_poly.entity_id
_entity_poly.type
_entity_poly.pdbx_seq_one_letter_code
_entity_poly.pdbx_strand_id
1 'polypeptide(L)'
;MLKNYPKTRFIGHADAFWANISADYANETAYPSGKIKRGGITDNWLSDYPNLFADLSANSGNNALSRDPEFTDGFLRRHEDKLIFGSDCACTDGKGGGVSQAGNPAASRLAGKCVLLRKKLAPEVFRKVTWGNAHRIYRISAG
;
A
#
# COMPACT_ATOMS: atom_id res chain seq x y z
N MET A 1 2.59 -15.56 -13.75
CA MET A 1 3.63 -15.23 -12.76
C MET A 1 3.31 -15.77 -11.37
N LEU A 2 2.32 -15.22 -10.65
CA LEU A 2 2.04 -15.60 -9.24
C LEU A 2 1.83 -17.11 -9.04
N LYS A 3 1.00 -17.75 -9.88
CA LYS A 3 0.75 -19.21 -9.86
C LYS A 3 1.98 -20.04 -10.27
N ASN A 4 2.75 -19.56 -11.24
CA ASN A 4 3.84 -20.31 -11.85
C ASN A 4 5.09 -20.34 -10.95
N TYR A 5 5.22 -19.38 -10.03
CA TYR A 5 6.36 -19.25 -9.13
C TYR A 5 5.91 -19.17 -7.66
N PRO A 6 5.30 -20.23 -7.12
CA PRO A 6 4.67 -20.21 -5.79
C PRO A 6 5.66 -19.98 -4.65
N LYS A 7 6.96 -20.25 -4.87
CA LYS A 7 8.04 -20.01 -3.89
C LYS A 7 8.63 -18.60 -3.96
N THR A 8 8.35 -17.84 -5.03
CA THR A 8 8.82 -16.47 -5.20
C THR A 8 7.86 -15.51 -4.52
N ARG A 9 8.38 -14.63 -3.67
CA ARG A 9 7.62 -13.57 -3.02
C ARG A 9 7.57 -12.36 -3.95
N PHE A 10 6.37 -11.89 -4.26
CA PHE A 10 6.13 -10.71 -5.09
C PHE A 10 5.63 -9.57 -4.21
N ILE A 11 6.16 -8.36 -4.42
CA ILE A 11 5.69 -7.14 -3.78
C ILE A 11 5.01 -6.29 -4.86
N GLY A 12 3.70 -6.08 -4.72
CA GLY A 12 2.93 -5.17 -5.55
C GLY A 12 3.22 -3.73 -5.18
N HIS A 13 3.58 -2.95 -6.20
CA HIS A 13 4.05 -1.58 -6.09
C HIS A 13 3.45 -0.71 -7.21
N ALA A 14 3.52 0.61 -7.02
CA ALA A 14 3.13 1.65 -7.97
C ALA A 14 1.61 1.86 -8.17
N ASP A 15 1.32 2.92 -8.91
CA ASP A 15 0.01 3.50 -9.17
C ASP A 15 -0.99 2.50 -9.75
N ALA A 16 -0.67 1.81 -10.84
CA ALA A 16 -1.58 0.87 -11.49
C ALA A 16 -1.97 -0.30 -10.57
N PHE A 17 -1.02 -0.83 -9.78
CA PHE A 17 -1.32 -1.87 -8.80
C PHE A 17 -2.34 -1.38 -7.76
N TRP A 18 -2.12 -0.19 -7.21
CA TRP A 18 -3.00 0.39 -6.19
C TRP A 18 -4.32 0.92 -6.74
N ALA A 19 -4.38 1.38 -7.99
CA ALA A 19 -5.62 1.79 -8.65
C ALA A 19 -6.57 0.60 -8.89
N ASN A 20 -6.00 -0.56 -9.21
CA ASN A 20 -6.69 -1.83 -9.45
C ASN A 20 -7.32 -2.49 -8.19
N ILE A 21 -7.31 -1.81 -7.04
CA ILE A 21 -8.18 -2.19 -5.91
C ILE A 21 -9.67 -1.92 -6.21
N SER A 22 -9.95 -1.04 -7.18
CA SER A 22 -11.29 -0.77 -7.69
C SER A 22 -11.61 -1.64 -8.89
N ALA A 23 -12.79 -2.26 -8.93
CA ALA A 23 -13.22 -3.13 -10.01
C ALA A 23 -13.51 -2.41 -11.34
N ASP A 24 -13.72 -1.11 -11.29
CA ASP A 24 -14.05 -0.24 -12.42
C ASP A 24 -12.87 0.61 -12.91
N TYR A 25 -11.65 0.37 -12.39
CA TYR A 25 -10.47 1.06 -12.90
C TYR A 25 -10.20 0.67 -14.35
N ALA A 26 -10.11 1.66 -15.23
CA ALA A 26 -9.98 1.50 -16.68
C ALA A 26 -8.73 2.22 -17.23
N ASN A 27 -7.70 2.39 -16.38
CA ASN A 27 -6.43 3.01 -16.74
C ASN A 27 -6.53 4.49 -17.18
N GLU A 28 -7.58 5.18 -16.73
CA GLU A 28 -7.87 6.57 -17.07
C GLU A 28 -6.98 7.59 -16.33
N THR A 29 -6.39 7.21 -15.21
CA THR A 29 -5.45 8.04 -14.44
C THR A 29 -4.56 7.21 -13.52
N ALA A 30 -3.36 7.70 -13.20
CA ALA A 30 -2.45 7.08 -12.24
C ALA A 30 -3.04 7.03 -10.82
N TYR A 31 -3.72 8.10 -10.39
CA TYR A 31 -4.24 8.24 -9.03
C TYR A 31 -5.73 8.56 -9.04
N PRO A 32 -6.60 7.54 -9.20
CA PRO A 32 -8.04 7.75 -9.20
C PRO A 32 -8.50 8.42 -7.90
N SER A 33 -9.48 9.30 -8.03
CA SER A 33 -10.20 9.89 -6.92
C SER A 33 -11.57 9.20 -6.74
N GLY A 34 -12.31 9.55 -5.70
CA GLY A 34 -13.64 8.99 -5.45
C GLY A 34 -13.63 7.58 -4.85
N LYS A 35 -14.85 7.04 -4.72
CA LYS A 35 -15.11 5.75 -4.05
C LYS A 35 -14.49 4.56 -4.78
N ILE A 36 -14.23 3.49 -4.04
CA ILE A 36 -13.69 2.24 -4.55
C ILE A 36 -14.83 1.26 -4.78
N LYS A 37 -14.95 0.76 -6.02
CA LYS A 37 -15.87 -0.34 -6.35
C LYS A 37 -15.23 -1.67 -5.95
N ARG A 38 -15.90 -2.41 -5.06
CA ARG A 38 -15.43 -3.73 -4.58
C ARG A 38 -15.22 -4.72 -5.73
N GLY A 39 -14.30 -5.67 -5.51
CA GLY A 39 -13.97 -6.72 -6.47
C GLY A 39 -12.82 -6.37 -7.41
N GLY A 40 -12.01 -5.36 -7.07
CA GLY A 40 -10.81 -5.03 -7.83
C GLY A 40 -9.79 -6.16 -7.83
N ILE A 41 -9.08 -6.28 -8.94
CA ILE A 41 -8.15 -7.40 -9.16
C ILE A 41 -7.04 -7.44 -8.11
N THR A 42 -6.56 -6.28 -7.63
CA THR A 42 -5.55 -6.22 -6.58
C THR A 42 -6.07 -6.70 -5.22
N ASP A 43 -7.30 -6.33 -4.85
CA ASP A 43 -7.95 -6.77 -3.61
C ASP A 43 -8.11 -8.30 -3.62
N ASN A 44 -8.59 -8.86 -4.74
CA ASN A 44 -8.75 -10.30 -4.91
C ASN A 44 -7.40 -11.03 -4.89
N TRP A 45 -6.40 -10.54 -5.63
CA TRP A 45 -5.10 -11.19 -5.72
C TRP A 45 -4.35 -11.25 -4.39
N LEU A 46 -4.49 -10.23 -3.54
CA LEU A 46 -3.88 -10.25 -2.20
C LEU A 46 -4.47 -11.37 -1.32
N SER A 47 -5.73 -11.75 -1.53
CA SER A 47 -6.36 -12.90 -0.89
C SER A 47 -6.00 -14.22 -1.56
N ASP A 48 -6.06 -14.28 -2.90
CA ASP A 48 -5.94 -15.53 -3.66
C ASP A 48 -4.51 -16.08 -3.72
N TYR A 49 -3.50 -15.20 -3.65
CA TYR A 49 -2.11 -15.57 -3.83
C TYR A 49 -1.31 -15.44 -2.53
N PRO A 50 -0.91 -16.55 -1.88
CA PRO A 50 -0.15 -16.51 -0.63
C PRO A 50 1.22 -15.84 -0.79
N ASN A 51 1.77 -15.84 -2.00
CA ASN A 51 3.08 -15.29 -2.34
C ASN A 51 3.04 -13.84 -2.89
N LEU A 52 1.88 -13.20 -2.95
CA LEU A 52 1.75 -11.77 -3.24
C LEU A 52 1.59 -10.96 -1.94
N PHE A 53 2.34 -9.87 -1.86
CA PHE A 53 2.32 -8.87 -0.80
C PHE A 53 2.27 -7.48 -1.45
N ALA A 54 2.09 -6.41 -0.67
CA ALA A 54 2.08 -5.06 -1.21
C ALA A 54 2.82 -4.08 -0.29
N ASP A 55 3.58 -3.17 -0.89
CA ASP A 55 4.20 -2.07 -0.15
C ASP A 55 3.32 -0.81 -0.20
N LEU A 56 3.32 -0.06 0.90
CA LEU A 56 2.55 1.18 1.06
C LEU A 56 3.38 2.42 0.70
N SER A 57 4.40 2.25 -0.15
CA SER A 57 5.26 3.35 -0.56
C SER A 57 4.60 4.23 -1.62
N ALA A 58 5.23 5.37 -1.88
CA ALA A 58 4.82 6.41 -2.82
C ALA A 58 3.45 7.05 -2.52
N ASN A 59 2.95 7.85 -3.46
CA ASN A 59 1.56 8.32 -3.39
C ASN A 59 0.56 7.17 -3.54
N SER A 60 0.95 6.09 -4.21
CA SER A 60 0.03 5.06 -4.71
C SER A 60 -0.77 4.39 -3.61
N GLY A 61 -0.09 3.80 -2.61
CA GLY A 61 -0.77 3.21 -1.45
C GLY A 61 -1.50 4.24 -0.60
N ASN A 62 -0.94 5.45 -0.44
CA ASN A 62 -1.59 6.52 0.31
C ASN A 62 -2.89 7.00 -0.34
N ASN A 63 -2.90 7.18 -1.67
CA ASN A 63 -4.08 7.57 -2.42
C ASN A 63 -5.16 6.50 -2.32
N ALA A 64 -4.79 5.23 -2.53
CA ALA A 64 -5.66 4.08 -2.39
C ALA A 64 -6.36 4.03 -1.02
N LEU A 65 -5.59 4.15 0.08
CA LEU A 65 -6.12 4.01 1.44
C LEU A 65 -6.79 5.28 1.99
N SER A 66 -6.63 6.44 1.33
CA SER A 66 -7.21 7.70 1.81
C SER A 66 -8.47 8.12 1.03
N ARG A 67 -8.63 7.69 -0.23
CA ARG A 67 -9.72 8.17 -1.09
C ARG A 67 -11.10 7.61 -0.75
N ASP A 68 -11.16 6.47 -0.05
CA ASP A 68 -12.41 5.85 0.41
C ASP A 68 -12.24 5.21 1.80
N PRO A 69 -12.52 5.95 2.88
CA PRO A 69 -12.40 5.44 4.25
C PRO A 69 -13.31 4.23 4.55
N GLU A 70 -14.51 4.17 3.98
CA GLU A 70 -15.49 3.10 4.21
C GLU A 70 -14.98 1.76 3.65
N PHE A 71 -14.37 1.79 2.46
CA PHE A 71 -13.72 0.61 1.89
C PHE A 71 -12.45 0.23 2.65
N THR A 72 -11.63 1.22 3.00
CA THR A 72 -10.26 1.06 3.52
C THR A 72 -10.23 0.23 4.80
N ASP A 73 -11.13 0.46 5.74
CA ASP A 73 -11.10 -0.25 7.02
C ASP A 73 -11.29 -1.77 6.84
N GLY A 74 -12.16 -2.16 5.91
CA GLY A 74 -12.33 -3.56 5.54
C GLY A 74 -11.12 -4.11 4.80
N PHE A 75 -10.53 -3.34 3.88
CA PHE A 75 -9.34 -3.73 3.13
C PHE A 75 -8.14 -3.99 4.05
N LEU A 76 -7.88 -3.09 4.99
CA LEU A 76 -6.80 -3.23 5.97
C LEU A 76 -7.00 -4.48 6.84
N ARG A 77 -8.22 -4.75 7.31
CA ARG A 77 -8.53 -5.97 8.07
C ARG A 77 -8.30 -7.26 7.27
N ARG A 78 -8.64 -7.29 5.97
CA ARG A 78 -8.44 -8.48 5.12
C ARG A 78 -6.97 -8.75 4.83
N HIS A 79 -6.16 -7.70 4.72
CA HIS A 79 -4.82 -7.78 4.14
C HIS A 79 -3.71 -7.35 5.09
N GLU A 80 -3.95 -7.16 6.38
CA GLU A 80 -2.93 -6.71 7.33
C GLU A 80 -1.68 -7.60 7.38
N ASP A 81 -1.77 -8.89 7.03
CA ASP A 81 -0.63 -9.82 6.89
C ASP A 81 0.14 -9.67 5.57
N LYS A 82 -0.37 -8.87 4.64
CA LYS A 82 0.16 -8.70 3.30
C LYS A 82 0.80 -7.33 3.06
N LEU A 83 0.56 -6.37 3.95
CA LEU A 83 0.97 -4.98 3.79
C LEU A 83 2.30 -4.69 4.49
N ILE A 84 3.18 -3.97 3.79
CA ILE A 84 4.49 -3.56 4.29
C ILE A 84 4.58 -2.04 4.17
N PHE A 85 5.00 -1.37 5.25
CA PHE A 85 5.29 0.05 5.16
C PHE A 85 6.50 0.33 4.27
N GLY A 86 6.39 1.34 3.42
CA GLY A 86 7.50 1.97 2.71
C GLY A 86 7.21 3.45 2.56
N SER A 87 8.24 4.28 2.57
CA SER A 87 8.06 5.73 2.40
C SER A 87 8.00 6.11 0.92
N ASP A 88 8.99 5.69 0.14
CA ASP A 88 9.33 6.25 -1.19
C ASP A 88 9.31 7.79 -1.15
N CYS A 89 9.85 8.33 -0.06
CA CYS A 89 10.09 9.75 0.11
C CYS A 89 11.55 10.05 -0.28
N ALA A 90 11.79 11.21 -0.89
CA ALA A 90 13.12 11.79 -0.96
C ALA A 90 13.57 12.42 0.39
N CYS A 91 12.88 12.09 1.49
CA CYS A 91 13.07 12.70 2.79
C CYS A 91 14.38 12.20 3.41
N THR A 92 15.43 13.03 3.30
CA THR A 92 16.75 12.73 3.86
C THR A 92 16.79 12.82 5.39
N ASP A 93 15.79 13.49 5.99
CA ASP A 93 15.68 13.72 7.43
C ASP A 93 14.88 12.65 8.18
N GLY A 94 14.21 11.74 7.46
CA GLY A 94 13.29 10.75 8.04
C GLY A 94 12.06 11.35 8.74
N LYS A 95 11.84 12.67 8.62
CA LYS A 95 10.70 13.40 9.22
C LYS A 95 9.63 13.75 8.19
N GLY A 96 9.78 13.26 6.96
CA GLY A 96 8.83 13.49 5.88
C GLY A 96 9.02 14.85 5.19
N GLY A 97 10.21 15.46 5.29
CA GLY A 97 10.56 16.64 4.51
C GLY A 97 10.71 16.35 3.01
N GLY A 98 10.53 17.37 2.17
CA GLY A 98 10.62 17.24 0.71
C GLY A 98 9.34 16.77 0.02
N VAL A 99 9.35 16.76 -1.32
CA VAL A 99 8.21 16.31 -2.14
C VAL A 99 8.60 15.02 -2.84
N SER A 100 7.81 13.96 -2.66
CA SER A 100 8.08 12.70 -3.36
C SER A 100 7.77 12.83 -4.86
N GLN A 101 8.29 11.92 -5.68
CA GLN A 101 8.06 11.91 -7.14
C GLN A 101 8.43 13.24 -7.83
N ALA A 102 9.55 13.86 -7.43
CA ALA A 102 10.08 15.07 -8.05
C ALA A 102 9.08 16.24 -8.17
N GLY A 103 8.15 16.38 -7.23
CA GLY A 103 7.16 17.48 -7.27
C GLY A 103 5.92 17.20 -8.11
N ASN A 104 5.65 15.94 -8.49
CA ASN A 104 4.45 15.56 -9.25
C ASN A 104 3.17 16.09 -8.58
N PRO A 105 2.41 17.01 -9.21
CA PRO A 105 1.17 17.56 -8.65
C PRO A 105 0.09 16.49 -8.39
N ALA A 106 0.07 15.42 -9.20
CA ALA A 106 -0.82 14.29 -9.00
C ALA A 106 -0.45 13.46 -7.75
N ALA A 107 0.76 13.66 -7.22
CA ALA A 107 1.28 13.07 -5.99
C ALA A 107 1.25 14.04 -4.79
N SER A 108 0.55 15.17 -4.90
CA SER A 108 0.52 16.24 -3.88
C SER A 108 0.00 15.83 -2.49
N ARG A 109 -0.64 14.66 -2.35
CA ARG A 109 -1.14 14.13 -1.06
C ARG A 109 -0.04 13.64 -0.10
N LEU A 110 1.23 13.86 -0.42
CA LEU A 110 2.40 13.30 0.27
C LEU A 110 3.03 14.19 1.35
N ALA A 111 2.58 15.43 1.54
CA ALA A 111 3.00 16.20 2.70
C ALA A 111 2.54 15.46 3.99
N GLY A 112 3.49 14.96 4.79
CA GLY A 112 3.19 14.30 6.07
C GLY A 112 2.87 12.79 5.98
N LYS A 113 3.58 12.04 5.13
CA LYS A 113 3.37 10.59 4.91
C LYS A 113 3.62 9.63 6.11
N CYS A 114 3.62 10.13 7.34
CA CYS A 114 3.60 9.31 8.56
C CYS A 114 2.22 9.24 9.25
N VAL A 115 1.17 9.88 8.68
CA VAL A 115 -0.04 10.20 9.48
C VAL A 115 -1.27 9.30 9.24
N LEU A 116 -1.40 8.61 8.09
CA LEU A 116 -2.63 7.84 7.82
C LEU A 116 -2.73 6.53 8.62
N LEU A 117 -1.70 5.67 8.55
CA LEU A 117 -1.74 4.34 9.17
C LEU A 117 -1.91 4.40 10.69
N ARG A 118 -1.22 5.36 11.33
CA ARG A 118 -1.29 5.55 12.79
C ARG A 118 -2.70 5.94 13.25
N LYS A 119 -3.50 6.60 12.41
CA LYS A 119 -4.88 7.00 12.74
C LYS A 119 -5.90 5.88 12.50
N LYS A 120 -5.61 4.95 11.58
CA LYS A 120 -6.57 3.93 11.13
C LYS A 120 -6.34 2.54 11.70
N LEU A 121 -5.12 2.22 12.14
CA LEU A 121 -4.77 0.89 12.61
C LEU A 121 -4.70 0.85 14.14
N ALA A 122 -5.17 -0.25 14.71
CA ALA A 122 -4.88 -0.59 16.10
C ALA A 122 -3.36 -0.73 16.31
N PRO A 123 -2.81 -0.44 17.51
CA PRO A 123 -1.37 -0.40 17.74
C PRO A 123 -0.60 -1.65 17.30
N GLU A 124 -1.17 -2.83 17.52
CA GLU A 124 -0.62 -4.12 17.13
C GLU A 124 -0.57 -4.30 15.61
N VAL A 125 -1.63 -3.90 14.91
CA VAL A 125 -1.69 -3.95 13.44
C VAL A 125 -0.76 -2.90 12.83
N PHE A 126 -0.68 -1.72 13.45
CA PHE A 126 0.29 -0.70 13.05
C PHE A 126 1.73 -1.24 13.15
N ARG A 127 2.11 -1.85 14.28
CA ARG A 127 3.43 -2.48 14.45
C ARG A 127 3.66 -3.63 13.46
N LYS A 128 2.63 -4.41 13.18
CA LYS A 128 2.68 -5.50 12.19
C LYS A 128 3.00 -4.97 10.78
N VAL A 129 2.25 -3.97 10.30
CA VAL A 129 2.44 -3.39 8.96
C VAL A 129 3.76 -2.61 8.85
N THR A 130 4.13 -1.87 9.90
CA THR A 130 5.33 -1.00 9.88
C THR A 130 6.64 -1.72 10.19
N TRP A 131 6.58 -2.93 10.74
CA TRP A 131 7.77 -3.65 11.18
C TRP A 131 7.65 -5.16 11.00
N GLY A 132 6.67 -5.80 11.64
CA GLY A 132 6.61 -7.27 11.76
C GLY A 132 6.52 -8.02 10.43
N ASN A 133 5.74 -7.49 9.48
CA ASN A 133 5.58 -8.07 8.16
C ASN A 133 6.87 -8.01 7.36
N ALA A 134 7.62 -6.90 7.40
CA ALA A 134 8.89 -6.78 6.70
C ALA A 134 9.89 -7.85 7.19
N HIS A 135 10.01 -8.02 8.52
CA HIS A 135 10.86 -9.06 9.10
C HIS A 135 10.47 -10.47 8.63
N ARG A 136 9.18 -10.81 8.69
CA ARG A 136 8.67 -12.13 8.26
C ARG A 136 8.82 -12.38 6.76
N ILE A 137 8.49 -11.39 5.93
CA ILE A 137 8.42 -11.50 4.47
C ILE A 137 9.80 -11.37 3.83
N TYR A 138 10.73 -10.62 4.41
CA TYR A 138 12.10 -10.49 3.91
C TYR A 138 13.10 -11.38 4.65
N ARG A 139 12.68 -12.08 5.72
CA ARG A 139 13.57 -12.89 6.59
C ARG A 139 14.71 -12.06 7.17
N ILE A 140 14.39 -10.83 7.56
CA ILE A 140 15.32 -9.96 8.27
C ILE A 140 15.25 -10.33 9.75
N SER A 141 16.38 -10.58 10.40
CA SER A 141 16.41 -10.83 11.84
C SER A 141 15.99 -9.58 12.60
N ALA A 142 15.07 -9.73 13.54
CA ALA A 142 14.81 -8.72 14.55
C ALA A 142 15.89 -8.84 15.62
N GLY A 143 16.74 -7.82 15.75
CA GLY A 143 17.66 -7.67 16.88
C GLY A 143 16.94 -7.26 18.16
#